data_AF-A0A9W9TMZ5-F1
#
_entry.id   AF-A0A9W9TMZ5-F1
#
_cell.length_a   1.000
_cell.length_b   1.000
_cell.length_c   1.000
_cell.angle_alpha   90.00
_cell.angle_beta   90.00
_cell.angle_gamma   90.00
#
_symmetry.space_group_name_H-M   'P 1'
#
loop_
_entity.id
_entity.type
_entity.pdbx_description
1 polymer ?
#
loop_
_entity_poly.entity_id
_entity_poly.type
_entity_poly.pdbx_seq_one_letter_code
_entity_poly.pdbx_strand_id
1 'polypeptide(L)'
;MGSKRSLVARDDCLDIEDLEKCLEDVGEILSDPGELLGEKKKRQSPGYSDSEQEAICASFAEFVPVHQELLQTLIGKHGLLSLTPFTQPIAQVLRSDEGAVDTLAFGLIDALPVCAQDATQNKNNLDRTFDQAINEYSD
;
A
#
# COMPACT_ATOMS: atom_id res chain seq x y z
N MET A 1 18.99 18.72 -12.65
CA MET A 1 17.75 18.55 -13.43
C MET A 1 17.31 17.11 -13.24
N GLY A 2 16.53 16.84 -12.19
CA GLY A 2 16.05 15.49 -11.87
C GLY A 2 14.86 15.15 -12.74
N SER A 3 15.05 14.21 -13.68
CA SER A 3 13.97 13.71 -14.53
C SER A 3 13.04 12.88 -13.66
N LYS A 4 11.79 13.35 -13.50
CA LYS A 4 10.71 12.58 -12.89
C LYS A 4 10.55 11.28 -13.68
N ARG A 5 11.02 10.16 -13.13
CA ARG A 5 10.80 8.83 -13.69
C ARG A 5 9.31 8.51 -13.52
N SER A 6 8.51 8.83 -14.54
CA SER A 6 7.12 8.38 -14.61
C SER A 6 7.11 6.86 -14.80
N LEU A 7 6.11 6.21 -14.19
CA LEU A 7 5.80 4.78 -14.19
C LEU A 7 5.49 4.20 -15.60
N VAL A 8 6.40 4.37 -16.56
CA VAL A 8 6.37 3.61 -17.81
C VAL A 8 7.11 2.32 -17.52
N ALA A 9 6.41 1.19 -17.66
CA ALA A 9 7.03 -0.13 -17.57
C ALA A 9 8.27 -0.15 -18.48
N ARG A 10 9.41 -0.41 -17.86
CA ARG A 10 10.72 -0.49 -18.51
C ARG A 10 10.73 -1.76 -19.36
N ASP A 11 10.72 -1.63 -20.69
CA ASP A 11 10.76 -2.77 -21.62
C ASP A 11 11.95 -3.71 -21.32
N ASP A 12 13.03 -3.17 -20.77
CA ASP A 12 14.20 -3.92 -20.27
C ASP A 12 13.94 -4.78 -19.03
N CYS A 13 12.74 -4.73 -18.46
CA CYS A 13 12.27 -5.58 -17.35
C CYS A 13 11.26 -6.65 -17.81
N LEU A 14 11.01 -6.80 -19.11
CA LEU A 14 10.15 -7.86 -19.64
C LEU A 14 10.90 -9.19 -19.86
N ASP A 15 12.22 -9.12 -20.12
CA ASP A 15 13.11 -10.27 -20.30
C ASP A 15 14.22 -10.23 -19.22
N ILE A 16 13.98 -10.87 -18.07
CA ILE A 16 14.84 -10.67 -16.88
C ILE A 16 15.95 -11.72 -16.79
N GLU A 17 17.19 -11.29 -17.06
CA GLU A 17 18.41 -11.95 -16.59
C GLU A 17 18.86 -11.45 -15.22
N ASP A 18 18.49 -10.21 -14.85
CA ASP A 18 18.90 -9.56 -13.60
C ASP A 18 17.77 -8.74 -12.99
N LEU A 19 17.16 -9.31 -11.96
CA LEU A 19 15.94 -8.85 -11.32
C LEU A 19 16.18 -7.68 -10.35
N GLU A 20 17.38 -7.60 -9.75
CA GLU A 20 17.73 -6.51 -8.81
C GLU A 20 17.65 -5.15 -9.50
N LYS A 21 18.16 -5.06 -10.72
CA LYS A 21 18.16 -3.83 -11.53
C LYS A 21 16.76 -3.29 -11.85
N CYS A 22 15.74 -4.13 -11.84
CA CYS A 22 14.36 -3.75 -12.08
C CYS A 22 13.62 -3.32 -10.80
N LEU A 23 14.13 -3.69 -9.62
CA LEU A 23 13.52 -3.42 -8.32
C LEU A 23 14.15 -2.24 -7.59
N GLU A 24 15.35 -1.79 -7.97
CA GLU A 24 16.07 -0.65 -7.36
C GLU A 24 15.21 0.61 -7.20
N ASP A 25 14.40 0.94 -8.22
CA ASP A 25 13.60 2.18 -8.24
C ASP A 25 12.27 2.06 -7.48
N VAL A 26 11.77 0.85 -7.21
CA VAL A 26 10.50 0.66 -6.49
C VAL A 26 10.66 1.06 -5.02
N GLY A 27 11.85 0.84 -4.46
CA GLY A 27 12.19 1.26 -3.10
C GLY A 27 12.28 2.79 -2.92
N GLU A 28 12.65 3.55 -3.96
CA GLU A 28 12.81 5.01 -3.86
C GLU A 28 11.49 5.77 -3.72
N ILE A 29 10.36 5.22 -4.19
CA ILE A 29 9.02 5.82 -4.06
C ILE A 29 8.57 5.90 -2.57
N LEU A 30 9.27 5.20 -1.67
CA LEU A 30 8.85 4.93 -0.30
C LEU A 30 9.66 5.68 0.77
N SER A 31 10.51 6.63 0.38
CA SER A 31 11.53 7.14 1.31
C SER A 31 10.96 7.76 2.60
N ASP A 32 9.75 8.32 2.56
CA ASP A 32 8.95 8.60 3.77
C ASP A 32 7.53 9.06 3.38
N PRO A 33 6.46 8.26 3.52
CA PRO A 33 5.09 8.78 3.42
C PRO A 33 4.80 9.88 4.47
N GLY A 34 5.56 9.90 5.56
CA GLY A 34 5.59 10.99 6.54
C GLY A 34 6.11 12.32 5.99
N GLU A 35 6.89 12.34 4.91
CA GLU A 35 7.23 13.58 4.19
C GLU A 35 6.01 14.11 3.41
N LEU A 36 5.21 13.22 2.82
CA LEU A 36 3.94 13.59 2.15
C LEU A 36 2.90 14.09 3.16
N LEU A 37 2.87 13.50 4.35
CA LEU A 37 1.95 13.86 5.44
C LEU A 37 2.51 14.97 6.35
N GLY A 38 3.75 15.40 6.11
CA GLY A 38 4.49 16.38 6.89
C GLY A 38 5.04 15.78 8.18
N GLU A 39 6.36 15.92 8.38
CA GLU A 39 7.07 15.54 9.59
C GLU A 39 6.32 15.95 10.87
N LYS A 40 6.51 15.12 11.91
CA LYS A 40 6.07 15.27 13.31
C LYS A 40 6.45 16.62 13.96
N LYS A 41 5.95 17.73 13.45
CA LYS A 41 5.51 18.82 14.31
C LYS A 41 4.17 18.38 14.84
N LYS A 42 3.94 18.54 16.15
CA LYS A 42 2.59 18.69 16.71
C LYS A 42 1.91 19.85 15.98
N ARG A 43 1.47 19.64 14.73
CA ARG A 43 0.43 20.45 14.13
C ARG A 43 -0.75 20.12 15.02
N GLN A 44 -1.14 21.07 15.87
CA GLN A 44 -2.52 21.12 16.28
C GLN A 44 -3.29 21.06 14.98
N SER A 45 -3.87 19.90 14.67
CA SER A 45 -4.83 19.80 13.58
C SER A 45 -5.81 20.95 13.78
N PRO A 46 -6.17 21.76 12.77
CA PRO A 46 -7.48 22.38 12.81
C PRO A 46 -8.41 21.20 12.94
N GLY A 47 -8.87 20.91 14.16
CA GLY A 47 -9.56 19.66 14.47
C GLY A 47 -10.69 19.53 13.47
N TYR A 48 -10.61 18.49 12.62
CA TYR A 48 -11.67 18.19 11.67
C TYR A 48 -12.97 18.16 12.46
N SER A 49 -13.98 18.87 11.97
CA SER A 49 -15.33 18.72 12.52
C SER A 49 -15.75 17.25 12.44
N ASP A 50 -16.66 16.83 13.32
CA ASP A 50 -17.13 15.44 13.33
C ASP A 50 -17.63 15.01 11.94
N SER A 51 -18.32 15.89 11.20
CA SER A 51 -18.76 15.63 9.83
C SER A 51 -17.61 15.46 8.83
N GLU A 52 -16.51 16.19 8.98
CA GLU A 52 -15.32 16.01 8.12
C GLU A 52 -14.62 14.70 8.45
N GLN A 53 -14.54 14.34 9.74
CA GLN A 53 -13.99 13.05 10.16
C GLN A 53 -14.82 11.92 9.56
N GLU A 54 -16.15 11.93 9.75
CA GLU A 54 -17.06 10.92 9.20
C GLU A 54 -16.90 10.74 7.69
N ALA A 55 -16.77 11.83 6.92
CA ALA A 55 -16.57 11.77 5.47
C ALA A 55 -15.24 11.10 5.09
N ILE A 56 -14.15 11.41 5.81
CA ILE A 56 -12.85 10.77 5.58
C ILE A 56 -12.91 9.29 5.96
N CYS A 57 -13.55 8.96 7.09
CA CYS A 57 -13.70 7.58 7.56
C CYS A 57 -14.52 6.73 6.57
N ALA A 58 -15.60 7.30 6.02
CA ALA A 58 -16.40 6.64 4.98
C ALA A 58 -15.55 6.36 3.73
N SER A 59 -14.72 7.33 3.31
CA SER A 59 -13.81 7.14 2.18
C SER A 59 -12.79 6.02 2.43
N PHE A 60 -12.25 5.93 3.65
CA PHE A 60 -11.35 4.83 4.03
C PHE A 60 -12.07 3.48 4.08
N ALA A 61 -13.32 3.44 4.53
CA ALA A 61 -14.15 2.24 4.52
C ALA A 61 -14.44 1.73 3.09
N GLU A 62 -14.58 2.64 2.11
CA GLU A 62 -14.74 2.28 0.69
C GLU A 62 -13.41 1.89 0.02
N PHE A 63 -12.29 2.47 0.47
CA PHE A 63 -10.95 2.12 0.00
C PHE A 63 -10.60 0.65 0.28
N VAL A 64 -10.95 0.16 1.46
CA VAL A 64 -10.63 -1.21 1.93
C VAL A 64 -11.11 -2.31 0.97
N PRO A 65 -12.40 -2.42 0.60
CA PRO A 65 -12.86 -3.49 -0.28
C PRO A 65 -12.24 -3.41 -1.68
N VAL A 66 -11.97 -2.21 -2.21
CA VAL A 66 -11.29 -2.06 -3.51
C VAL A 66 -9.87 -2.62 -3.47
N HIS A 67 -9.11 -2.35 -2.39
CA HIS A 67 -7.79 -2.96 -2.21
C HIS A 67 -7.88 -4.47 -1.99
N GLN A 68 -8.86 -4.95 -1.23
CA GLN A 68 -9.07 -6.39 -1.05
C GLN A 68 -9.38 -7.08 -2.38
N GLU A 69 -10.17 -6.47 -3.27
CA GLU A 69 -10.44 -7.00 -4.60
C GLU A 69 -9.18 -7.07 -5.48
N LEU A 70 -8.32 -6.06 -5.41
CA LEU A 70 -7.01 -6.10 -6.08
C LEU A 70 -6.16 -7.26 -5.58
N LEU A 71 -6.00 -7.39 -4.26
CA LEU A 71 -5.20 -8.45 -3.63
C LEU A 71 -5.78 -9.84 -3.92
N GLN A 72 -7.10 -9.99 -3.85
CA GLN A 72 -7.77 -11.24 -4.18
C GLN A 72 -7.62 -11.61 -5.67
N THR A 73 -7.59 -10.60 -6.55
CA THR A 73 -7.29 -10.79 -7.97
C THR A 73 -5.85 -11.26 -8.18
N LEU A 74 -4.89 -10.71 -7.45
CA LEU A 74 -3.50 -11.15 -7.49
C LEU A 74 -3.38 -12.60 -6.99
N ILE A 75 -3.99 -12.95 -5.86
CA ILE A 75 -4.04 -14.33 -5.36
C ILE A 75 -4.62 -15.27 -6.44
N GLY A 76 -5.76 -14.91 -7.04
CA GLY A 76 -6.38 -15.73 -8.09
C GLY A 76 -5.53 -15.90 -9.36
N LYS A 77 -4.58 -14.99 -9.61
CA LYS A 77 -3.63 -15.06 -10.73
C LYS A 77 -2.33 -15.79 -10.38
N HIS A 78 -2.13 -16.18 -9.13
CA HIS A 78 -0.89 -16.83 -8.69
C HIS A 78 -0.57 -18.08 -9.53
N GLY A 79 -1.55 -18.93 -9.85
CA GLY A 79 -1.31 -20.13 -10.67
C GLY A 79 -0.73 -19.87 -12.07
N LEU A 80 -0.93 -18.68 -12.64
CA LEU A 80 -0.28 -18.26 -13.88
C LEU A 80 1.08 -17.61 -13.60
N LEU A 81 1.16 -16.76 -12.58
CA LEU A 81 2.35 -15.97 -12.25
C LEU A 81 3.46 -16.80 -11.60
N SER A 82 3.14 -17.93 -10.98
CA SER A 82 4.10 -18.92 -10.46
C SER A 82 4.89 -19.62 -11.56
N LEU A 83 4.42 -19.57 -12.82
CA LEU A 83 5.17 -20.05 -13.99
C LEU A 83 6.27 -19.08 -14.43
N THR A 84 6.40 -17.93 -13.77
CA THR A 84 7.35 -16.86 -14.09
C THR A 84 8.35 -16.67 -12.94
N PRO A 85 9.52 -16.05 -13.16
CA PRO A 85 10.48 -15.78 -12.09
C PRO A 85 10.08 -14.63 -11.16
N PHE A 86 8.82 -14.20 -11.18
CA PHE A 86 8.35 -12.98 -10.52
C PHE A 86 7.66 -13.17 -9.16
N THR A 87 7.54 -14.39 -8.64
CA THR A 87 6.82 -14.61 -7.36
C THR A 87 7.44 -13.82 -6.20
N GLN A 88 8.75 -13.96 -5.99
CA GLN A 88 9.47 -13.19 -4.96
C GLN A 88 9.41 -11.66 -5.18
N PRO A 89 9.65 -11.13 -6.38
CA PRO A 89 9.41 -9.71 -6.68
C PRO A 89 8.01 -9.24 -6.31
N ILE A 90 6.97 -10.01 -6.66
CA ILE A 90 5.58 -9.67 -6.35
C ILE A 90 5.38 -9.66 -4.83
N ALA A 91 5.90 -10.65 -4.10
CA ALA A 91 5.85 -10.66 -2.64
C ALA A 91 6.54 -9.42 -2.02
N GLN A 92 7.67 -8.98 -2.59
CA GLN A 92 8.36 -7.78 -2.11
C GLN A 92 7.54 -6.50 -2.33
N VAL A 93 6.89 -6.37 -3.50
CA VAL A 93 5.99 -5.25 -3.79
C VAL A 93 4.77 -5.28 -2.85
N LEU A 94 4.20 -6.46 -2.58
CA LEU A 94 3.06 -6.60 -1.67
C LEU A 94 3.41 -6.17 -0.23
N ARG A 95 4.60 -6.53 0.29
CA ARG A 95 5.07 -6.05 1.60
C ARG A 95 5.26 -4.54 1.64
N SER A 96 5.76 -3.96 0.55
CA SER A 96 5.90 -2.52 0.42
C SER A 96 4.53 -1.82 0.42
N ASP A 97 3.57 -2.37 -0.32
CA ASP A 97 2.22 -1.82 -0.42
C ASP A 97 1.48 -1.92 0.92
N GLU A 98 1.59 -3.06 1.60
CA GLU A 98 1.11 -3.23 2.99
C GLU A 98 1.66 -2.15 3.92
N GLY A 99 2.98 -1.90 3.89
CA GLY A 99 3.60 -0.87 4.73
C GLY A 99 3.10 0.56 4.45
N ALA A 100 2.82 0.88 3.18
CA ALA A 100 2.25 2.17 2.79
C ALA A 100 0.80 2.32 3.26
N VAL A 101 -0.01 1.28 3.08
CA VAL A 101 -1.41 1.24 3.53
C VAL A 101 -1.50 1.29 5.05
N ASP A 102 -0.63 0.59 5.77
CA ASP A 102 -0.54 0.63 7.23
C ASP A 102 -0.22 2.02 7.75
N THR A 103 0.75 2.70 7.12
CA THR A 103 1.11 4.07 7.49
C THR A 103 -0.06 5.03 7.29
N LEU A 104 -0.78 4.90 6.18
CA LEU A 104 -2.00 5.66 5.94
C LEU A 104 -3.07 5.37 7.00
N ALA A 105 -3.35 4.09 7.27
CA ALA A 105 -4.39 3.67 8.20
C ALA A 105 -4.09 4.15 9.64
N PHE A 106 -2.86 3.99 10.12
CA PHE A 106 -2.45 4.52 11.42
C PHE A 106 -2.56 6.04 11.49
N GLY A 107 -2.16 6.75 10.43
CA GLY A 107 -2.32 8.20 10.34
C GLY A 107 -3.78 8.65 10.44
N LEU A 108 -4.70 7.91 9.83
CA LEU A 108 -6.14 8.18 9.93
C LEU A 108 -6.69 7.87 11.32
N ILE A 109 -6.31 6.73 11.92
CA ILE A 109 -6.73 6.35 13.28
C ILE A 109 -6.31 7.41 14.30
N ASP A 110 -5.07 7.91 14.20
CA ASP A 110 -4.54 8.93 15.11
C ASP A 110 -5.21 10.31 14.90
N ALA A 111 -5.59 10.64 13.66
CA ALA A 111 -6.16 11.93 13.31
C ALA A 111 -7.68 12.03 13.51
N LEU A 112 -8.40 10.90 13.47
CA LEU A 112 -9.87 10.84 13.38
C LEU A 112 -10.47 10.03 14.54
N PRO A 113 -10.49 10.57 15.78
CA PRO A 113 -10.98 9.85 16.95
C PRO A 113 -12.44 9.40 16.85
N VAL A 114 -13.28 10.08 16.06
CA VAL A 114 -14.71 9.75 15.89
C VAL A 114 -14.91 8.32 15.38
N CYS A 115 -14.03 7.84 14.51
CA CYS A 115 -14.18 6.53 13.84
C CYS A 115 -12.99 5.61 14.06
N ALA A 116 -12.09 5.91 15.01
CA ALA A 116 -10.84 5.20 15.20
C ALA A 116 -11.03 3.68 15.34
N GLN A 117 -12.12 3.24 15.98
CA GLN A 117 -12.46 1.83 16.12
C GLN A 117 -12.77 1.17 14.76
N ASP A 118 -13.63 1.78 13.96
CA ASP A 118 -14.02 1.26 12.64
C ASP A 118 -12.83 1.29 11.68
N ALA A 119 -12.03 2.36 11.70
CA ALA A 119 -10.79 2.46 10.94
C ALA A 119 -9.78 1.36 11.34
N THR A 120 -9.66 1.06 12.64
CA THR A 120 -8.83 -0.06 13.13
C THR A 120 -9.36 -1.40 12.62
N GLN A 121 -10.67 -1.61 12.63
CA GLN A 121 -11.26 -2.86 12.13
C GLN A 121 -11.04 -3.01 10.63
N ASN A 122 -11.24 -1.94 9.85
CA ASN A 122 -10.99 -1.90 8.41
C ASN A 122 -9.53 -2.18 8.07
N LYS A 123 -8.58 -1.55 8.79
CA LYS A 123 -7.15 -1.86 8.68
C LYS A 123 -6.89 -3.35 8.91
N ASN A 124 -7.28 -3.89 10.06
CA ASN A 124 -7.06 -5.30 10.39
C ASN A 124 -7.68 -6.27 9.36
N ASN A 125 -8.79 -5.88 8.73
CA ASN A 125 -9.40 -6.68 7.66
C ASN A 125 -8.56 -6.65 6.38
N LEU A 126 -8.01 -5.49 6.03
CA LEU A 126 -7.13 -5.34 4.89
C LEU A 126 -5.76 -6.02 5.11
N ASP A 127 -5.17 -5.89 6.31
CA ASP A 127 -3.93 -6.59 6.71
C ASP A 127 -4.03 -8.09 6.44
N ARG A 128 -5.15 -8.73 6.86
CA ARG A 128 -5.36 -10.16 6.62
C ARG A 128 -5.37 -10.52 5.13
N THR A 129 -5.82 -9.63 4.27
CA THR A 129 -5.81 -9.86 2.82
C THR A 129 -4.41 -9.65 2.24
N PHE A 130 -3.64 -8.69 2.76
CA PHE A 130 -2.22 -8.55 2.44
C PHE A 130 -1.42 -9.78 2.85
N ASP A 131 -1.58 -10.25 4.09
CA ASP A 131 -0.96 -11.47 4.60
C ASP A 131 -1.23 -12.67 3.67
N GLN A 132 -2.48 -12.85 3.25
CA GLN A 132 -2.85 -13.91 2.32
C GLN A 132 -2.12 -13.78 0.98
N ALA A 133 -2.09 -12.58 0.39
CA ALA A 133 -1.42 -12.36 -0.88
C ALA A 133 0.09 -12.53 -0.76
N ILE A 134 0.72 -11.98 0.29
CA ILE A 134 2.16 -12.09 0.53
C ILE A 134 2.55 -13.55 0.70
N ASN A 135 1.80 -14.33 1.48
CA ASN A 135 2.06 -15.75 1.67
C ASN A 135 1.96 -16.52 0.35
N GLU A 136 0.89 -16.30 -0.41
CA GLU A 136 0.67 -16.96 -1.71
C GLU A 136 1.85 -16.73 -2.69
N TYR A 137 2.48 -15.56 -2.67
CA TYR A 137 3.62 -15.22 -3.53
C TYR A 137 5.01 -15.48 -2.89
N SER A 138 5.06 -15.93 -1.63
CA SER A 138 6.32 -16.22 -0.91
C SER A 138 6.65 -17.72 -0.83
N ASP A 139 5.70 -18.58 -1.18
CA ASP A 139 5.86 -20.04 -1.28
C ASP A 139 6.67 -20.47 -2.52
#